data_AF-A0A2V8J0B7-F1
#
_entry.id   AF-A0A2V8J0B7-F1
#
_cell.length_a   1.000
_cell.length_b   1.000
_cell.length_c   1.000
_cell.angle_alpha   90.00
_cell.angle_beta   90.00
_cell.angle_gamma   90.00
#
_symmetry.space_group_name_H-M   'P 1'
#
loop_
_entity.id
_entity.type
_entity.pdbx_description
1 polymer ?
#
loop_
_entity_poly.entity_id
_entity_poly.type
_entity_poly.pdbx_seq_one_letter_code
_entity_poly.pdbx_strand_id
1 'polypeptide(L)'
;SPEYQRLLVLHKAIGSLDQPPFTVKLDSTATVLKDRQSLIDHVMELGKKDLQIQRYKGLGEMNPEQLWETTMDPEKRTLLQVQINDAVVTDDIFSVLMGDAVEPRRRFIEDNALEVKNLDI
;
A
#
# COMPACT_ATOMS: atom_id res chain seq x y z
N SER A 1 24.63 11.31 3.27
CA SER A 1 23.75 10.13 3.23
C SER A 1 23.54 9.69 1.78
N PRO A 2 23.51 8.38 1.47
CA PRO A 2 23.13 7.86 0.15
C PRO A 2 21.76 8.40 -0.33
N GLU A 3 20.82 8.62 0.58
CA GLU A 3 19.49 9.18 0.26
C GLU A 3 19.60 10.61 -0.30
N TYR A 4 20.45 11.43 0.30
CA TYR A 4 20.69 12.80 -0.16
C TYR A 4 21.29 12.84 -1.56
N GLN A 5 22.22 11.92 -1.86
CA GLN A 5 22.80 11.81 -3.20
C GLN A 5 21.74 11.41 -4.23
N ARG A 6 20.84 10.47 -3.88
CA ARG A 6 19.72 10.06 -4.73
C ARG A 6 18.76 11.22 -5.02
N LEU A 7 18.43 12.00 -3.99
CA LEU A 7 17.60 13.20 -4.16
C LEU A 7 18.24 14.23 -5.07
N LEU A 8 19.55 14.46 -4.97
CA LEU A 8 20.27 15.40 -5.84
C LEU A 8 20.26 14.95 -7.31
N VAL A 9 20.43 13.66 -7.58
CA VAL A 9 20.37 13.11 -8.95
C VAL A 9 18.98 13.31 -9.54
N LEU A 10 17.93 12.97 -8.78
CA LEU A 10 16.53 13.15 -9.21
C LEU A 10 16.19 14.63 -9.42
N HIS A 11 16.65 15.51 -8.53
CA HIS A 11 16.45 16.95 -8.66
C HIS A 11 17.09 17.50 -9.94
N LYS A 12 18.32 17.08 -10.26
CA LYS A 12 18.97 17.48 -11.52
C LYS A 12 18.23 16.98 -12.76
N ALA A 13 17.69 15.76 -12.71
CA ALA A 13 16.96 15.17 -13.82
C ALA A 13 15.62 15.89 -14.09
N ILE A 14 14.93 16.34 -13.05
CA ILE A 14 13.62 16.99 -13.16
C ILE A 14 13.74 18.53 -13.23
N GLY A 15 14.88 19.11 -12.84
CA GLY A 15 15.07 20.56 -12.74
C GLY A 15 14.89 21.33 -14.06
N SER A 16 15.11 20.70 -15.22
CA SER A 16 14.80 21.32 -16.51
C SER A 16 13.29 21.43 -16.78
N LEU A 17 12.49 20.54 -16.19
CA LEU A 17 11.03 20.45 -16.34
C LEU A 17 10.27 21.12 -15.19
N ASP A 18 10.88 21.24 -14.00
CA ASP A 18 10.29 21.85 -12.79
C ASP A 18 10.29 23.38 -12.85
N GLN A 19 9.68 23.95 -13.90
CA GLN A 19 9.61 25.38 -14.14
C GLN A 19 8.17 25.87 -14.04
N PRO A 20 7.70 26.24 -12.83
CA PRO A 20 6.40 26.88 -12.69
C PRO A 20 6.38 28.25 -13.39
N PRO A 21 5.22 28.71 -13.91
CA PRO A 21 3.91 28.08 -13.78
C PRO A 21 3.68 26.92 -14.77
N PHE A 22 3.05 25.85 -14.30
CA PHE A 22 2.69 24.68 -15.11
C PHE A 22 1.35 24.91 -15.81
N THR A 23 1.24 24.52 -17.07
CA THR A 23 -0.04 24.54 -17.80
C THR A 23 -0.48 23.11 -18.09
N VAL A 24 -1.60 22.70 -17.49
CA VAL A 24 -2.23 21.41 -17.76
C VAL A 24 -3.35 21.63 -18.77
N LYS A 25 -3.34 20.85 -19.86
CA LYS A 25 -4.40 20.85 -20.88
C LYS A 25 -5.04 19.47 -20.90
N LEU A 26 -6.34 19.42 -20.61
CA LEU A 26 -7.16 18.24 -20.77
C LEU A 26 -8.34 18.61 -21.66
N ASP A 27 -8.48 17.90 -22.78
CA ASP A 27 -9.45 18.16 -23.84
C ASP A 27 -9.46 19.64 -24.27
N SER A 28 -10.44 20.41 -23.78
CA SER A 28 -10.69 21.81 -24.11
C SER A 28 -10.48 22.80 -22.96
N THR A 29 -10.16 22.31 -21.76
CA THR A 29 -9.85 23.15 -20.58
C THR A 29 -8.36 23.20 -20.31
N ALA A 30 -7.83 24.43 -20.23
CA ALA A 30 -6.45 24.70 -19.85
C ALA A 30 -6.42 25.35 -18.47
N THR A 31 -5.67 24.77 -17.53
CA THR A 31 -5.52 25.28 -16.17
C THR A 31 -4.05 25.61 -15.91
N VAL A 32 -3.79 26.78 -15.34
CA VAL A 32 -2.45 27.24 -14.99
C VAL A 32 -2.23 27.06 -13.48
N LEU A 33 -1.19 26.30 -13.12
CA LEU A 33 -0.84 25.93 -11.77
C LEU A 33 0.48 26.59 -11.38
N LYS A 34 0.56 27.12 -10.17
CA LYS A 34 1.66 28.00 -9.73
C LYS A 34 2.84 27.26 -9.12
N ASP A 35 2.62 26.06 -8.62
CA ASP A 35 3.63 25.26 -7.95
C ASP A 35 3.53 23.77 -8.32
N ARG A 36 4.59 23.03 -7.99
CA ARG A 36 4.70 21.61 -8.27
C ARG A 36 3.70 20.78 -7.47
N GLN A 37 3.38 21.22 -6.25
CA GLN A 37 2.42 20.52 -5.40
C GLN A 37 1.02 20.54 -6.02
N SER A 38 0.56 21.71 -6.48
CA SER A 38 -0.73 21.81 -7.17
C SER A 38 -0.75 21.00 -8.47
N LEU A 39 0.37 20.88 -9.18
CA LEU A 39 0.46 20.02 -10.36
C LEU A 39 0.21 18.55 -10.00
N ILE A 40 0.89 18.03 -8.97
CA ILE A 40 0.73 16.65 -8.53
C ILE A 40 -0.70 16.41 -8.07
N ASP A 41 -1.25 17.29 -7.23
CA ASP A 41 -2.61 17.14 -6.70
C ASP A 41 -3.65 17.17 -7.83
N HIS A 42 -3.51 18.10 -8.78
CA HIS A 42 -4.39 18.19 -9.93
C HIS A 42 -4.35 16.95 -10.82
N VAL A 43 -3.16 16.41 -11.11
CA VAL A 43 -3.03 15.16 -11.90
C VAL A 43 -3.63 13.98 -11.15
N MET A 44 -3.43 13.90 -9.83
CA MET A 44 -4.01 12.84 -9.00
C MET A 44 -5.54 12.93 -8.94
N GLU A 45 -6.11 14.13 -8.90
CA GLU A 45 -7.56 14.35 -8.96
C GLU A 45 -8.13 13.99 -10.33
N LEU A 46 -7.47 14.39 -11.42
CA LEU A 46 -7.86 14.00 -12.78
C LEU A 46 -7.89 12.49 -12.96
N GLY A 47 -6.88 11.77 -12.44
CA GLY A 47 -6.84 10.32 -12.50
C GLY A 47 -7.91 9.63 -11.63
N LYS A 48 -8.43 10.30 -10.60
CA LYS A 48 -9.52 9.80 -9.75
C LYS A 48 -10.90 10.13 -10.29
N LYS A 49 -10.99 11.07 -11.23
CA LYS A 49 -12.25 11.49 -11.82
C LYS A 49 -12.93 10.29 -12.46
N ASP A 50 -14.21 10.11 -12.16
CA ASP A 50 -15.07 9.01 -12.64
C ASP A 50 -14.70 7.60 -12.14
N LEU A 51 -13.75 7.46 -11.21
CA LEU A 51 -13.47 6.18 -10.56
C LEU A 51 -14.45 5.93 -9.40
N GLN A 52 -15.20 4.84 -9.50
CA GLN A 52 -15.92 4.27 -8.37
C GLN A 52 -15.07 3.18 -7.72
N ILE A 53 -14.62 3.42 -6.49
CA ILE A 53 -13.81 2.46 -5.73
C ILE A 53 -14.73 1.73 -4.74
N GLN A 54 -14.94 0.44 -4.97
CA GLN A 54 -15.60 -0.44 -4.00
C GLN A 54 -14.54 -1.23 -3.24
N ARG A 55 -14.57 -1.12 -1.90
CA ARG A 55 -13.68 -1.87 -1.02
C ARG A 55 -14.49 -2.88 -0.22
N TYR A 56 -14.35 -4.15 -0.58
CA TYR A 56 -14.91 -5.27 0.17
C TYR A 56 -14.22 -5.41 1.53
N LYS A 57 -14.98 -5.42 2.62
CA LYS A 57 -14.46 -5.63 3.99
C LYS A 57 -14.59 -7.07 4.46
N GLY A 58 -15.40 -7.86 3.78
CA GLY A 58 -15.55 -9.29 4.01
C GLY A 58 -16.07 -10.00 2.76
N LEU A 59 -15.97 -11.33 2.76
CA LEU A 59 -16.38 -12.15 1.61
C LEU A 59 -17.90 -12.09 1.37
N GLY A 60 -18.70 -11.85 2.41
CA GLY A 60 -20.16 -11.73 2.30
C GLY A 60 -20.65 -10.45 1.62
N GLU A 61 -19.77 -9.50 1.33
CA GLU A 61 -20.10 -8.29 0.56
C GLU A 61 -20.00 -8.53 -0.96
N MET A 62 -19.51 -9.70 -1.37
CA MET A 62 -19.37 -10.10 -2.78
C MET A 62 -20.53 -10.99 -3.20
N ASN A 63 -20.96 -10.84 -4.46
CA ASN A 63 -21.89 -11.78 -5.06
C ASN A 63 -21.19 -13.13 -5.32
N PRO A 64 -21.91 -14.26 -5.33
CA PRO A 64 -21.31 -15.59 -5.55
C PRO A 64 -20.47 -15.71 -6.82
N GLU A 65 -20.91 -15.11 -7.93
CA GLU A 65 -20.17 -15.09 -9.20
C GLU A 65 -18.82 -14.36 -9.07
N GLN A 66 -18.81 -13.20 -8.40
CA GLN A 66 -17.59 -12.44 -8.16
C GLN A 66 -16.61 -13.21 -7.27
N LEU A 67 -17.10 -13.86 -6.22
CA LEU A 67 -16.28 -14.66 -5.33
C LEU A 67 -15.62 -15.81 -6.09
N TRP A 68 -16.39 -16.49 -6.95
CA TRP A 68 -15.87 -17.58 -7.77
C TRP A 68 -14.75 -17.09 -8.70
N GLU A 69 -15.03 -16.07 -9.51
CA GLU A 69 -14.10 -15.56 -10.52
C GLU A 69 -12.82 -14.97 -9.94
N THR A 70 -12.87 -14.43 -8.72
CA THR A 70 -11.72 -13.75 -8.11
C THR A 70 -10.94 -14.63 -7.14
N THR A 71 -11.61 -15.51 -6.38
CA THR A 71 -10.97 -16.23 -5.26
C THR A 71 -11.00 -17.75 -5.38
N MET A 72 -11.92 -18.35 -6.13
CA MET A 72 -12.09 -19.81 -6.15
C MET A 72 -11.62 -20.48 -7.44
N ASP A 73 -11.74 -19.78 -8.57
CA ASP A 73 -11.31 -20.26 -9.89
C ASP A 73 -9.82 -20.66 -9.89
N PRO A 74 -9.47 -21.94 -10.14
CA PRO A 74 -8.09 -22.41 -10.14
C PRO A 74 -7.16 -21.66 -11.09
N GLU A 75 -7.67 -21.07 -12.18
CA GLU A 75 -6.87 -20.33 -13.15
C GLU A 75 -6.58 -18.89 -12.74
N LYS A 76 -7.41 -18.31 -11.85
CA LYS A 76 -7.32 -16.89 -11.45
C LYS A 76 -6.97 -16.68 -9.97
N ARG A 77 -7.24 -17.68 -9.12
CA ARG A 77 -7.05 -17.56 -7.67
C ARG A 77 -5.57 -17.39 -7.31
N THR A 78 -5.33 -16.58 -6.29
CA THR A 78 -4.01 -16.45 -5.67
C THR A 78 -4.03 -17.18 -4.33
N LEU A 79 -3.18 -18.20 -4.18
CA LEU A 79 -3.06 -18.96 -2.94
C LEU A 79 -1.69 -18.67 -2.30
N LEU A 80 -1.68 -18.50 -0.99
CA LEU A 80 -0.46 -18.46 -0.19
C LEU A 80 -0.34 -19.78 0.59
N GLN A 81 0.76 -20.49 0.39
CA GLN A 81 1.04 -21.72 1.12
C GLN A 81 1.69 -21.38 2.47
N VAL A 82 1.07 -21.82 3.57
CA VAL A 82 1.65 -21.69 4.91
C VAL A 82 2.72 -22.76 5.10
N GLN A 83 3.89 -22.35 5.60
CA GLN A 83 5.02 -23.23 5.90
C GLN A 83 5.42 -23.09 7.36
N ILE A 84 5.86 -24.20 7.96
CA ILE A 84 6.40 -24.22 9.33
C ILE A 84 7.89 -24.47 9.21
N ASN A 85 8.69 -23.41 9.38
CA ASN A 85 10.14 -23.49 9.30
C ASN A 85 10.75 -24.03 10.61
N ASP A 86 10.25 -23.55 11.74
CA ASP A 86 10.64 -24.00 13.08
C ASP A 86 9.38 -24.24 13.92
N ALA A 87 9.11 -25.51 14.23
CA ALA A 87 7.92 -25.91 14.96
C ALA A 87 7.94 -25.43 16.41
N VAL A 88 9.11 -25.31 17.05
CA VAL A 88 9.25 -24.91 18.45
C VAL A 88 8.96 -23.41 18.58
N VAL A 89 9.64 -22.60 17.77
CA VAL A 89 9.42 -21.14 17.78
C VAL A 89 7.98 -20.80 17.39
N THR A 90 7.41 -21.53 16.44
CA THR A 90 6.01 -21.34 16.03
C THR A 90 5.05 -21.60 17.20
N ASP A 91 5.23 -22.71 17.93
CA ASP A 91 4.38 -23.05 19.08
C ASP A 91 4.50 -22.03 20.24
N ASP A 92 5.71 -21.54 20.50
CA ASP A 92 5.96 -20.50 21.49
C ASP A 92 5.21 -19.20 21.13
N ILE A 93 5.30 -18.76 19.87
CA ILE A 93 4.57 -17.56 19.38
C ILE A 93 3.05 -17.78 19.46
N PHE A 94 2.55 -18.96 19.07
CA PHE A 94 1.14 -19.30 19.23
C PHE A 94 0.69 -19.21 20.68
N SER A 95 1.47 -19.76 21.60
CA SER A 95 1.19 -19.74 23.03
C SER A 95 1.18 -18.31 23.60
N VAL A 96 2.12 -17.46 23.19
CA VAL A 96 2.17 -16.06 23.62
C VAL A 96 0.99 -15.26 23.08
N LEU A 97 0.66 -15.43 21.79
CA LEU A 97 -0.38 -14.62 21.13
C LEU A 97 -1.80 -15.09 21.43
N MET A 98 -2.01 -16.40 21.54
CA MET A 98 -3.33 -17.01 21.68
C MET A 98 -3.61 -17.57 23.08
N GLY A 99 -2.60 -17.70 23.95
CA GLY A 99 -2.77 -18.21 25.31
C GLY A 99 -3.42 -17.19 26.26
N ASP A 100 -3.95 -17.66 27.39
CA ASP A 100 -4.79 -16.84 28.29
C ASP A 100 -4.05 -15.70 29.02
N ALA A 101 -2.72 -15.76 29.07
CA ALA A 101 -1.90 -14.78 29.77
C ALA A 101 -1.86 -13.44 29.01
N VAL A 102 -2.49 -12.41 29.57
CA VAL A 102 -2.58 -11.09 28.94
C VAL A 102 -1.24 -10.35 28.93
N GLU A 103 -0.44 -10.49 29.99
CA GLU A 103 0.80 -9.72 30.17
C GLU A 103 1.88 -10.06 29.13
N PRO A 104 2.21 -11.34 28.85
CA PRO A 104 3.16 -11.71 27.80
C PRO A 104 2.71 -11.26 26.41
N ARG A 105 1.42 -11.40 26.11
CA ARG A 105 0.82 -10.97 24.84
C ARG A 105 0.98 -9.47 24.63
N ARG A 106 0.68 -8.67 25.65
CA ARG A 106 0.77 -7.21 25.57
C ARG A 106 2.20 -6.77 25.26
N ARG A 107 3.19 -7.28 25.99
CA ARG A 107 4.61 -6.96 25.77
C ARG A 107 5.04 -7.32 24.36
N PHE A 108 4.69 -8.52 23.90
CA PHE A 108 5.00 -8.95 22.54
C PHE A 108 4.45 -7.99 21.48
N ILE A 109 3.20 -7.53 21.64
CA ILE A 109 2.60 -6.55 20.72
C ILE A 109 3.32 -5.20 20.81
N GLU A 110 3.59 -4.69 22.01
CA GLU A 110 4.25 -3.39 22.20
C GLU A 110 5.66 -3.38 21.60
N ASP A 111 6.44 -4.43 21.81
CA ASP A 111 7.82 -4.55 21.35
C ASP A 111 7.90 -4.65 19.82
N ASN A 112 6.94 -5.33 19.18
CA ASN A 112 7.01 -5.65 17.74
C ASN A 112 6.09 -4.78 16.85
N ALA A 113 5.11 -4.05 17.40
CA ALA A 113 4.08 -3.35 16.62
C ALA A 113 4.63 -2.30 15.65
N LEU A 114 5.76 -1.66 15.99
CA LEU A 114 6.38 -0.65 15.15
C LEU A 114 7.22 -1.25 14.01
N GLU A 115 7.64 -2.50 14.15
CA GLU A 115 8.52 -3.19 13.20
C GLU A 115 7.74 -3.90 12.07
N VAL A 116 6.43 -4.10 12.24
CA VAL A 116 5.56 -4.82 11.28
C VAL A 116 5.62 -4.26 9.86
N LYS A 117 5.84 -2.95 9.69
CA LYS A 117 5.92 -2.32 8.36
C LYS A 117 7.15 -2.74 7.54
N ASN A 118 8.18 -3.28 8.19
CA ASN A 118 9.48 -3.56 7.58
C ASN A 118 9.83 -5.05 7.57
N LEU A 119 8.88 -5.95 7.84
CA LEU A 119 9.15 -7.39 7.89
C LEU A 119 9.62 -7.97 6.54
N ASP A 120 9.26 -7.32 5.44
CA ASP A 120 9.50 -7.80 4.06
C ASP A 120 10.44 -6.89 3.23
N ILE A 121 11.25 -6.00 3.85
CA ILE A 121 12.20 -5.11 3.12
C ILE A 121 13.56 -5.78 2.88
#